data_AF-A0A966WBJ1-F1
#
_entry.id   AF-A0A966WBJ1-F1
#
_cell.length_a   1.000
_cell.length_b   1.000
_cell.length_c   1.000
_cell.angle_alpha   90.00
_cell.angle_beta   90.00
_cell.angle_gamma   90.00
#
_symmetry.space_group_name_H-M   'P 1'
#
loop_
_entity.id
_entity.type
_entity.pdbx_description
1 polymer ?
#
loop_
_entity_poly.entity_id
_entity_poly.type
_entity_poly.pdbx_seq_one_letter_code
_entity_poly.pdbx_strand_id
1 'polypeptide(L)'
;MSNDELATSTRVVAPRDLVYFERRTKLLLAGGLIFITTLMIFLTLQPSLIFRNNTPTGGDMGAHVYGPAYLRDHLLTSLRLSGWSNDWYSGLPIYRFYMVVPALFIVALDILLPYGIALKLVAVAGLLALPLCTWLFARLARLAFPIPELLVVASTIFLFDE
;
A
#
# COMPACT_ATOMS: atom_id res chain seq x y z
N MET A 1 -18.09 -44.60 49.18
CA MET A 1 -18.59 -44.44 47.81
C MET A 1 -19.63 -43.33 47.83
N SER A 2 -19.26 -42.09 47.49
CA SER A 2 -20.23 -41.08 47.08
C SER A 2 -19.58 -40.29 45.94
N ASN A 3 -19.92 -40.72 44.74
CA ASN A 3 -19.67 -39.99 43.50
C ASN A 3 -20.63 -38.80 43.49
N ASP A 4 -20.30 -37.73 44.20
CA ASP A 4 -20.97 -36.44 44.00
C ASP A 4 -20.42 -35.82 42.72
N GLU A 5 -21.10 -36.19 41.64
CA GLU A 5 -21.35 -35.44 40.43
C GLU A 5 -20.51 -34.15 40.30
N LEU A 6 -19.36 -34.30 39.66
CA LEU A 6 -18.77 -33.24 38.82
C LEU A 6 -19.76 -32.95 37.68
N ALA A 7 -20.85 -32.26 37.99
CA ALA A 7 -21.75 -31.68 37.00
C ALA A 7 -20.96 -30.62 36.24
N THR A 8 -20.26 -31.05 35.18
CA THR A 8 -19.70 -30.18 34.16
C THR A 8 -20.86 -29.39 33.57
N SER A 9 -21.06 -28.17 34.06
CA SER A 9 -21.97 -27.19 33.50
C SER A 9 -21.60 -27.00 32.02
N THR A 10 -22.31 -27.69 31.14
CA THR A 10 -22.22 -27.48 29.70
C THR A 10 -22.73 -26.09 29.42
N ARG A 11 -21.79 -25.13 29.32
CA ARG A 11 -22.09 -23.74 29.02
C ARG A 11 -22.69 -23.71 27.61
N VAL A 12 -24.02 -23.61 27.51
CA VAL A 12 -24.71 -23.49 26.23
C VAL A 12 -24.31 -22.15 25.61
N VAL A 13 -23.49 -22.20 24.57
CA VAL A 13 -23.06 -21.00 23.83
C VAL A 13 -24.22 -20.55 22.96
N ALA A 14 -24.66 -19.29 23.09
CA ALA A 14 -25.76 -18.80 22.28
C ALA A 14 -25.33 -18.68 20.80
N PRO A 15 -26.23 -18.91 19.81
CA PRO A 15 -25.89 -18.80 18.39
C PRO A 15 -25.27 -17.45 17.99
N ARG A 16 -25.71 -16.37 18.63
CA ARG A 16 -25.12 -15.03 18.45
C ARG A 16 -23.65 -14.96 18.84
N ASP A 17 -23.26 -15.69 19.89
CA ASP A 17 -21.90 -15.69 20.41
C ASP A 17 -21.00 -16.46 19.42
N LEU A 18 -21.49 -17.57 18.85
CA LEU A 18 -20.79 -18.31 17.80
C LEU A 18 -20.51 -17.44 16.56
N VAL A 19 -21.52 -16.74 16.04
CA VAL A 19 -21.36 -15.83 14.89
C VAL A 19 -20.40 -14.69 15.22
N TYR A 20 -20.48 -14.14 16.43
CA TYR A 20 -19.56 -13.12 16.90
C TYR A 20 -18.12 -13.64 16.94
N PHE A 21 -17.88 -14.82 17.54
CA PHE A 21 -16.56 -15.45 17.59
C PHE A 21 -16.03 -15.74 16.20
N GLU A 22 -16.84 -16.28 15.29
CA GLU A 22 -16.44 -16.55 13.91
C GLU A 22 -16.01 -15.26 13.20
N ARG A 23 -16.84 -14.22 13.27
CA ARG A 23 -16.54 -12.93 12.62
C ARG A 23 -15.29 -12.28 13.19
N ARG A 24 -15.14 -12.30 14.52
CA ARG A 24 -13.97 -11.77 15.21
C ARG A 24 -12.71 -12.54 14.81
N THR A 25 -12.75 -13.86 14.81
CA THR A 25 -11.62 -14.72 14.42
C THR A 25 -11.22 -14.47 12.97
N LYS A 26 -12.17 -14.39 12.04
CA LYS A 26 -11.90 -14.06 10.62
C LYS A 26 -11.24 -12.69 10.46
N LEU A 27 -11.73 -11.68 11.18
CA LEU A 27 -11.14 -10.33 11.14
C LEU A 27 -9.73 -10.30 11.76
N LEU A 28 -9.49 -11.02 12.85
CA LEU A 28 -8.17 -11.14 13.46
C LEU A 28 -7.18 -11.85 12.53
N LEU A 29 -7.61 -12.91 11.87
CA LEU A 29 -6.79 -13.63 10.88
C LEU A 29 -6.43 -12.72 9.69
N ALA A 30 -7.41 -12.03 9.12
CA ALA A 30 -7.19 -11.07 8.04
C ALA A 30 -6.25 -9.93 8.47
N GLY A 31 -6.50 -9.32 9.63
CA GLY A 31 -5.66 -8.25 10.17
C GLY A 31 -4.22 -8.73 10.43
N GLY A 32 -4.06 -9.94 10.97
CA GLY A 32 -2.75 -10.56 11.18
C GLY A 32 -2.01 -10.82 9.87
N LEU A 33 -2.69 -11.36 8.86
CA LEU A 33 -2.09 -11.61 7.53
C LEU A 33 -1.66 -10.31 6.86
N ILE A 34 -2.54 -9.30 6.80
CA ILE A 34 -2.23 -7.99 6.21
C ILE A 34 -1.04 -7.37 6.95
N PHE A 35 -1.04 -7.40 8.29
CA PHE A 35 0.05 -6.84 9.07
C PHE A 35 1.38 -7.53 8.77
N ILE A 36 1.42 -8.87 8.77
CA ILE A 36 2.64 -9.64 8.54
C ILE A 36 3.16 -9.41 7.12
N THR A 37 2.30 -9.46 6.10
CA THR A 37 2.72 -9.27 4.71
C THR A 37 3.16 -7.84 4.43
N THR A 38 2.43 -6.84 4.92
CA THR A 38 2.84 -5.43 4.80
C THR A 38 4.15 -5.17 5.55
N LEU A 39 4.35 -5.74 6.74
CA LEU A 39 5.61 -5.63 7.48
C LEU A 39 6.77 -6.28 6.71
N MET A 40 6.54 -7.45 6.13
CA MET A 40 7.54 -8.12 5.29
C MET A 40 7.94 -7.26 4.08
N ILE A 41 6.95 -6.71 3.36
CA ILE A 41 7.20 -5.80 2.23
C ILE A 41 8.00 -4.57 2.70
N PHE A 42 7.59 -3.95 3.81
CA PHE A 42 8.26 -2.78 4.35
C PHE A 42 9.72 -3.04 4.72
N LEU A 43 10.02 -4.19 5.33
CA LEU A 43 11.38 -4.56 5.70
C LEU A 43 12.24 -4.86 4.47
N THR A 44 11.68 -5.49 3.43
CA THR A 44 12.40 -5.73 2.16
C THR A 44 12.76 -4.43 1.45
N LEU A 45 11.90 -3.41 1.53
CA LEU A 45 12.15 -2.09 0.93
C LEU A 45 13.26 -1.29 1.63
N GLN A 46 13.94 -1.85 2.63
CA GLN A 46 15.05 -1.24 3.37
C GLN A 46 14.67 0.14 3.93
N PRO A 47 13.91 0.21 5.03
CA PRO A 47 13.36 1.47 5.57
C PRO A 47 14.39 2.58 5.74
N SER A 48 15.63 2.25 6.11
CA SER A 48 16.72 3.22 6.24
C SER A 48 17.02 3.97 4.92
N LEU A 49 16.89 3.30 3.77
CA LEU A 49 17.05 3.92 2.46
C LEU A 49 15.85 4.78 2.06
N ILE A 50 14.63 4.39 2.45
CA ILE A 50 13.42 5.19 2.19
C ILE A 50 13.56 6.58 2.83
N PHE A 51 13.99 6.63 4.08
CA PHE A 51 14.12 7.88 4.84
C PHE A 51 15.47 8.60 4.67
N ARG A 52 16.40 8.06 3.88
CA ARG A 52 17.66 8.75 3.58
C ARG A 52 17.40 9.94 2.65
N ASN A 53 18.04 11.09 2.89
CA ASN A 53 17.88 12.24 2.00
C ASN A 53 18.74 12.10 0.73
N ASN A 54 18.24 11.30 -0.22
CA ASN A 54 18.81 11.11 -1.55
C ASN A 54 17.68 10.75 -2.54
N THR A 55 17.96 10.90 -3.83
CA THR A 55 17.06 10.46 -4.90
C THR A 55 17.21 8.95 -5.12
N PRO A 56 16.12 8.21 -5.40
CA PRO A 56 16.23 6.81 -5.79
C PRO A 56 16.88 6.68 -7.17
N THR A 57 17.44 5.51 -7.44
CA THR A 57 18.06 5.14 -8.71
C THR A 57 17.58 3.74 -9.14
N GLY A 58 17.91 3.33 -10.36
CA GLY A 58 17.49 2.06 -10.95
C GLY A 58 16.34 2.20 -11.94
N GLY A 59 16.27 1.29 -12.92
CA GLY A 59 15.25 1.32 -13.97
C GLY A 59 15.08 2.70 -14.62
N ASP A 60 13.85 3.15 -14.70
CA ASP A 60 13.44 4.46 -15.24
C ASP A 60 13.29 5.55 -14.17
N MET A 61 13.71 5.32 -12.91
CA MET A 61 13.52 6.27 -11.81
C MET A 61 14.12 7.65 -12.08
N GLY A 62 15.15 7.76 -12.93
CA GLY A 62 15.68 9.06 -13.35
C GLY A 62 14.61 9.96 -14.00
N ALA A 63 13.72 9.39 -14.81
CA ALA A 63 12.61 10.13 -15.41
C ALA A 63 11.54 10.52 -14.36
N HIS A 64 11.28 9.64 -13.39
CA HIS A 64 10.31 9.87 -12.32
C HIS A 64 10.81 10.85 -11.25
N VAL A 65 12.13 11.00 -11.10
CA VAL A 65 12.74 12.05 -10.27
C VAL A 65 12.64 13.42 -10.94
N TYR A 66 12.74 13.48 -12.27
CA TYR A 66 12.65 14.75 -12.99
C TYR A 66 11.23 15.32 -13.07
N GLY A 67 10.25 14.48 -13.43
CA GLY A 67 8.89 14.93 -13.75
C GLY A 67 8.24 15.80 -12.65
N PRO A 68 8.19 15.36 -11.38
CA PRO A 68 7.53 16.10 -10.32
C PRO A 68 8.27 17.42 -9.98
N ALA A 69 9.59 17.44 -10.10
CA ALA A 69 10.37 18.67 -9.98
C ALA A 69 10.01 19.67 -11.09
N TYR A 70 9.94 19.21 -12.34
CA TYR A 70 9.50 20.06 -13.46
C TYR A 70 8.06 20.56 -13.30
N LEU A 71 7.16 19.71 -12.80
CA LEU A 71 5.78 20.08 -12.47
C LEU A 71 5.73 21.21 -11.44
N ARG A 72 6.48 21.07 -10.34
CA ARG A 72 6.58 22.08 -9.28
C ARG A 72 7.12 23.41 -9.81
N ASP A 73 8.23 23.36 -10.54
CA ASP A 73 9.02 24.55 -10.86
C ASP A 73 8.47 25.32 -12.08
N HIS A 74 7.87 24.63 -13.05
CA HIS A 74 7.47 25.24 -14.33
C HIS A 74 5.98 25.18 -14.63
N LEU A 75 5.28 24.12 -14.24
CA LEU A 75 3.89 23.91 -14.64
C LEU A 75 2.91 24.48 -13.63
N LEU A 76 3.08 24.17 -12.33
CA LEU A 76 2.19 24.63 -11.27
C LEU A 76 2.26 26.15 -11.06
N THR A 77 3.43 26.75 -11.29
CA THR A 77 3.61 28.22 -11.31
C THR A 77 2.76 28.90 -12.39
N SER A 78 2.40 28.16 -13.46
CA SER A 78 1.52 28.59 -14.54
C SER A 78 0.10 28.00 -14.44
N LEU A 79 -0.26 27.38 -13.30
CA LEU A 79 -1.52 26.66 -13.08
C LEU A 79 -1.80 25.57 -14.12
N ARG A 80 -0.75 24.89 -14.59
CA ARG A 80 -0.83 23.79 -15.56
C ARG A 80 -0.46 22.46 -14.92
N LEU A 81 -1.05 21.39 -15.44
CA LEU A 81 -0.76 20.01 -15.04
C LEU A 81 0.00 19.20 -16.11
N SER A 82 0.17 19.78 -17.29
CA SER A 82 0.94 19.20 -18.40
C SER A 82 1.56 20.32 -19.24
N GLY A 83 2.60 20.01 -20.00
CA GLY A 83 3.30 21.00 -20.82
C GLY A 83 4.38 20.40 -21.72
N TRP A 84 5.25 21.26 -22.22
CA TRP A 84 6.38 20.89 -23.08
C TRP A 84 7.67 21.33 -22.41
N SER A 85 8.59 20.39 -22.20
CA SER A 85 9.95 20.67 -21.76
C SER A 85 10.88 20.71 -22.96
N ASN A 86 11.92 21.54 -22.90
CA ASN A 86 12.99 21.60 -23.91
C ASN A 86 14.28 20.86 -23.45
N ASP A 87 14.24 20.17 -22.30
CA ASP A 87 15.46 19.68 -21.64
C ASP A 87 16.13 18.51 -22.38
N TRP A 88 15.35 17.57 -22.93
CA TRP A 88 15.87 16.41 -23.67
C TRP A 88 15.11 16.16 -24.97
N TYR A 89 15.72 15.39 -25.87
CA TYR A 89 15.12 14.89 -27.11
C TYR A 89 14.60 15.98 -28.06
N SER A 90 15.23 17.16 -28.08
CA SER A 90 14.71 18.36 -28.77
C SER A 90 13.32 18.79 -28.27
N GLY A 91 13.00 18.37 -27.05
CA GLY A 91 11.80 18.63 -26.31
C GLY A 91 10.92 17.39 -26.14
N LEU A 92 10.17 17.37 -25.04
CA LEU A 92 9.28 16.26 -24.70
C LEU A 92 7.98 16.75 -24.04
N PRO A 93 6.86 16.06 -24.27
CA PRO A 93 5.60 16.37 -23.61
C PRO A 93 5.59 15.83 -22.17
N ILE A 94 5.46 16.72 -21.20
CA ILE A 94 5.44 16.40 -19.77
C ILE A 94 4.00 16.21 -19.29
N TYR A 95 3.73 15.09 -18.63
CA TYR A 95 2.40 14.67 -18.13
C TYR A 95 1.27 14.68 -19.17
N ARG A 96 1.61 14.57 -20.46
CA ARG A 96 0.61 14.39 -21.53
C ARG A 96 0.10 12.95 -21.60
N PHE A 97 0.99 11.99 -21.39
CA PHE A 97 0.73 10.55 -21.50
C PHE A 97 1.00 9.79 -20.19
N TYR A 98 1.39 10.50 -19.13
CA TYR A 98 1.72 9.92 -17.82
C TYR A 98 0.74 10.41 -16.76
N MET A 99 0.57 9.62 -15.71
CA MET A 99 -0.28 9.97 -14.58
C MET A 99 0.34 11.13 -13.78
N VAL A 100 -0.38 12.25 -13.71
CA VAL A 100 0.05 13.43 -12.94
C VAL A 100 -0.21 13.29 -11.44
N VAL A 101 -1.16 12.41 -11.06
CA VAL A 101 -1.62 12.27 -9.67
C VAL A 101 -0.48 11.88 -8.70
N PRO A 102 0.38 10.87 -8.97
CA PRO A 102 1.51 10.58 -8.10
C PRO A 102 2.46 11.78 -7.96
N ALA A 103 2.72 12.51 -9.06
CA ALA A 103 3.59 13.67 -9.04
C ALA A 103 3.04 14.80 -8.15
N LEU A 104 1.72 15.02 -8.16
CA LEU A 104 1.08 15.99 -7.26
C LEU A 104 1.23 15.60 -5.79
N PHE A 105 1.10 14.31 -5.46
CA PHE A 105 1.36 13.84 -4.09
C PHE A 105 2.82 14.03 -3.67
N ILE A 106 3.77 13.78 -4.59
CA ILE A 106 5.20 14.02 -4.34
C ILE A 106 5.44 15.49 -4.03
N VAL A 107 4.96 16.40 -4.89
CA VAL A 107 5.14 17.84 -4.70
C VAL A 107 4.44 18.34 -3.44
N ALA A 108 3.28 17.79 -3.09
CA ALA A 108 2.59 18.14 -1.84
C ALA A 108 3.38 17.71 -0.60
N LEU A 109 3.96 16.51 -0.61
CA LEU A 109 4.81 16.02 0.49
C LEU A 109 6.15 16.76 0.57
N ASP A 110 6.70 17.16 -0.58
CA ASP A 110 7.94 17.95 -0.69
C ASP A 110 7.86 19.31 0.01
N ILE A 111 6.65 19.83 0.28
CA ILE A 111 6.45 21.03 1.10
C ILE A 111 6.95 20.82 2.54
N LEU A 112 6.84 19.59 3.06
CA LEU A 112 7.15 19.24 4.45
C LEU A 112 8.39 18.36 4.61
N LEU A 113 8.75 17.61 3.57
CA LEU A 113 9.81 16.61 3.58
C LEU A 113 10.81 16.88 2.45
N PRO A 114 12.09 16.48 2.59
CA PRO A 114 13.02 16.55 1.46
C PRO A 114 12.51 15.77 0.24
N TYR A 115 12.65 16.36 -0.95
CA TYR A 115 12.17 15.82 -2.23
C TYR A 115 12.42 14.32 -2.43
N GLY A 116 13.64 13.85 -2.17
CA GLY A 116 13.99 12.44 -2.32
C GLY A 116 13.17 11.52 -1.41
N ILE A 117 12.91 11.95 -0.17
CA ILE A 117 12.08 11.21 0.79
C ILE A 117 10.61 11.24 0.35
N ALA A 118 10.09 12.42 -0.01
CA ALA A 118 8.71 12.57 -0.50
C ALA A 118 8.44 11.64 -1.70
N LEU A 119 9.35 11.61 -2.66
CA LEU A 119 9.26 10.74 -3.83
C LEU A 119 9.25 9.26 -3.46
N LYS A 120 10.17 8.83 -2.59
CA LYS A 120 10.24 7.42 -2.16
C LYS A 120 9.01 7.00 -1.37
N LEU A 121 8.45 7.86 -0.53
CA LEU A 121 7.22 7.56 0.21
C LEU A 121 6.03 7.34 -0.73
N VAL A 122 5.86 8.17 -1.75
CA VAL A 122 4.80 7.98 -2.74
C VAL A 122 5.05 6.71 -3.57
N ALA A 123 6.29 6.45 -3.96
CA ALA A 123 6.65 5.26 -4.72
C ALA A 123 6.32 3.96 -3.98
N VAL A 124 6.64 3.87 -2.68
CA VAL A 124 6.38 2.66 -1.88
C VAL A 124 4.94 2.53 -1.40
N ALA A 125 4.16 3.62 -1.39
CA ALA A 125 2.80 3.62 -0.85
C ALA A 125 1.90 2.57 -1.50
N GLY A 126 2.01 2.39 -2.82
CA GLY A 126 1.24 1.38 -3.56
C GLY A 126 1.57 -0.05 -3.12
N LEU A 127 2.87 -0.36 -2.95
CA LEU A 127 3.31 -1.69 -2.50
C LEU A 127 2.82 -2.00 -1.08
N LEU A 128 2.92 -1.04 -0.17
CA LEU A 128 2.50 -1.21 1.22
C LEU A 128 0.97 -1.31 1.37
N ALA A 129 0.23 -0.61 0.52
CA ALA A 129 -1.24 -0.64 0.52
C ALA A 129 -1.82 -1.88 -0.15
N LEU A 130 -1.09 -2.52 -1.07
CA LEU A 130 -1.61 -3.61 -1.91
C LEU A 130 -2.26 -4.75 -1.11
N PRO A 131 -1.65 -5.30 -0.03
CA PRO A 131 -2.26 -6.38 0.75
C PRO A 131 -3.62 -6.00 1.35
N LEU A 132 -3.76 -4.75 1.82
CA LEU A 132 -5.04 -4.25 2.33
C LEU A 132 -6.06 -4.06 1.20
N CYS A 133 -5.62 -3.50 0.07
CA CYS A 133 -6.50 -3.24 -1.08
C CYS A 133 -7.07 -4.53 -1.68
N THR A 134 -6.28 -5.60 -1.78
CA THR A 134 -6.76 -6.89 -2.32
C THR A 134 -7.72 -7.59 -1.36
N TRP A 135 -7.48 -7.49 -0.05
CA TRP A 135 -8.46 -7.92 0.95
C TRP A 135 -9.76 -7.13 0.84
N LEU A 136 -9.69 -5.79 0.81
CA LEU A 136 -10.86 -4.92 0.70
C LEU A 136 -11.64 -5.20 -0.58
N PHE A 137 -10.97 -5.39 -1.70
CA PHE A 137 -11.58 -5.77 -2.97
C PHE A 137 -12.40 -7.07 -2.83
N ALA A 138 -11.81 -8.14 -2.29
CA ALA A 138 -12.52 -9.40 -2.08
C ALA A 138 -13.69 -9.28 -1.10
N ARG A 139 -13.55 -8.46 -0.06
CA ARG A 139 -14.63 -8.18 0.91
C ARG A 139 -15.79 -7.41 0.27
N LEU A 140 -15.50 -6.39 -0.54
CA LEU A 140 -16.51 -5.61 -1.26
C LEU A 140 -17.19 -6.44 -2.34
N ALA A 141 -16.46 -7.37 -2.97
CA ALA A 141 -16.99 -8.37 -3.90
C ALA A 141 -17.76 -9.52 -3.21
N ARG A 142 -17.85 -9.53 -1.86
CA ARG A 142 -18.56 -10.54 -1.06
C ARG A 142 -18.05 -11.97 -1.28
N LEU A 143 -16.76 -12.13 -1.55
CA LEU A 143 -16.16 -13.45 -1.70
C LEU A 143 -16.18 -14.21 -0.36
N ALA A 144 -16.50 -15.50 -0.44
CA ALA A 144 -16.60 -16.34 0.74
C ALA A 144 -15.22 -16.55 1.39
N PHE A 145 -15.20 -16.71 2.71
CA PHE A 145 -13.99 -17.11 3.43
C PHE A 145 -13.52 -18.49 2.92
N PRO A 146 -12.20 -18.72 2.71
CA PRO A 146 -11.05 -17.85 3.02
C PRO A 146 -10.51 -17.02 1.84
N ILE A 147 -11.31 -16.74 0.81
CA ILE A 147 -10.83 -16.09 -0.42
C ILE A 147 -10.21 -14.69 -0.17
N PRO A 148 -10.81 -13.80 0.65
CA PRO A 148 -10.21 -12.50 0.92
C PRO A 148 -8.79 -12.60 1.51
N GLU A 149 -8.57 -13.56 2.41
CA GLU A 149 -7.27 -13.82 3.03
C GLU A 149 -6.26 -14.39 2.03
N LEU A 150 -6.71 -15.27 1.12
CA LEU A 150 -5.87 -15.82 0.05
C LEU A 150 -5.41 -14.74 -0.93
N LEU A 151 -6.23 -13.72 -1.23
CA LEU A 151 -5.81 -12.62 -2.11
C LEU A 151 -4.70 -11.76 -1.49
N VAL A 152 -4.67 -11.61 -0.16
CA VAL A 152 -3.56 -10.93 0.53
C VAL A 152 -2.25 -11.66 0.24
N VAL A 153 -2.25 -12.98 0.41
CA VAL A 153 -1.08 -13.84 0.16
C VAL A 153 -0.69 -13.80 -1.32
N ALA A 154 -1.66 -13.96 -2.23
CA ALA A 154 -1.42 -13.93 -3.67
C ALA A 154 -0.82 -12.58 -4.12
N SER A 155 -1.33 -11.47 -3.60
CA SER A 155 -0.79 -10.14 -3.89
C SER A 155 0.64 -9.95 -3.38
N THR A 156 0.97 -10.61 -2.28
CA THR A 156 2.33 -10.60 -1.74
C THR A 156 3.24 -11.42 -2.64
N ILE A 157 2.86 -12.65 -3.00
CA ILE A 157 3.62 -13.49 -3.94
C ILE A 157 3.88 -12.73 -5.24
N PHE A 158 2.85 -12.10 -5.82
CA PHE A 158 2.97 -11.29 -7.02
C PHE A 158 4.03 -10.17 -6.90
N LEU A 159 4.13 -9.50 -5.75
CA LEU A 159 5.16 -8.47 -5.53
C LEU A 159 6.58 -9.03 -5.44
N PHE A 160 6.73 -10.31 -5.13
CA PHE A 160 8.02 -10.99 -4.97
C PHE A 160 8.36 -11.96 -6.11
N ASP A 161 7.53 -12.03 -7.15
CA ASP A 161 7.71 -12.90 -8.33
C ASP A 161 8.59 -12.26 -9.41
N GLU A 162 9.20 -11.12 -9.11
CA GLU A 162 10.21 -10.42 -9.92
C GLU A 162 11.62 -10.66 -9.38
#